data_AF-A0A946WT35-F1
#
_entry.id   AF-A0A946WT35-F1
#
_cell.length_a   1.000
_cell.length_b   1.000
_cell.length_c   1.000
_cell.angle_alpha   90.00
_cell.angle_beta   90.00
_cell.angle_gamma   90.00
#
_symmetry.space_group_name_H-M   'P 1'
#
loop_
_entity.id
_entity.type
_entity.pdbx_description
1 polymer ?
#
loop_
_entity_poly.entity_id
_entity_poly.type
_entity_poly.pdbx_seq_one_letter_code
_entity_poly.pdbx_strand_id
1 'polypeptide(L)'
;MDKQFEKELEKTNKFVSLVYDKMNLFPNPNKEINDITAQGLTSNKLKHGSRYCPCFVVIGETKEEKKKLNDRVCPCKPALEKEIPEDGICHCGIFCTSSYIDNYVKADVSMVEHKLNLNSENLNPLFKKDEINSVELVDLLDGRNSRLINFILIDVREIIENDTKMIIGMDYLIPTSDL
;
A
#
# COMPACT_ATOMS: atom_id res chain seq x y z
N MET A 1 -15.33 19.28 -3.44
CA MET A 1 -15.67 18.39 -2.32
C MET A 1 -16.88 18.96 -1.60
N ASP A 2 -17.73 18.11 -1.03
CA ASP A 2 -18.88 18.54 -0.23
C ASP A 2 -18.42 19.18 1.09
N LYS A 3 -18.93 20.37 1.44
CA LYS A 3 -18.59 21.08 2.69
C LYS A 3 -18.86 20.23 3.94
N GLN A 4 -19.85 19.34 3.87
CA GLN A 4 -20.13 18.41 4.96
C GLN A 4 -19.01 17.38 5.14
N PHE A 5 -18.46 16.88 4.03
CA PHE A 5 -17.36 15.93 4.04
C PHE A 5 -16.08 16.54 4.61
N GLU A 6 -15.71 17.75 4.17
CA GLU A 6 -14.51 18.46 4.63
C GLU A 6 -14.53 18.66 6.16
N LYS A 7 -15.67 19.07 6.71
CA LYS A 7 -15.84 19.24 8.15
C LYS A 7 -15.73 17.92 8.93
N GLU A 8 -16.25 16.83 8.38
CA GLU A 8 -16.15 15.52 9.04
C GLU A 8 -14.74 14.94 8.91
N LEU A 9 -14.04 15.19 7.80
CA LEU A 9 -12.65 14.82 7.60
C LEU A 9 -11.74 15.51 8.63
N GLU A 10 -11.97 16.79 8.90
CA GLU A 10 -11.23 17.51 9.95
C GLU A 10 -11.42 16.85 11.33
N LYS A 11 -12.65 16.41 11.65
CA LYS A 11 -12.91 15.68 12.90
C LYS A 11 -12.25 14.30 12.90
N THR A 12 -12.23 13.61 11.77
CA THR A 12 -11.53 12.33 11.64
C THR A 12 -10.03 12.50 11.87
N ASN A 13 -9.40 13.52 11.29
CA ASN A 13 -7.99 13.80 11.50
C ASN A 13 -7.68 14.15 12.95
N LYS A 14 -8.52 14.98 13.60
CA LYS A 14 -8.41 15.26 15.05
C LYS A 14 -8.55 13.98 15.88
N PHE A 15 -9.51 13.12 15.54
CA PHE A 15 -9.69 11.83 16.19
C PHE A 15 -8.44 10.94 16.05
N VAL A 16 -7.89 10.80 14.85
CA VAL A 16 -6.69 10.01 14.59
C VAL A 16 -5.49 10.56 15.37
N SER A 17 -5.30 11.89 15.39
CA SER A 17 -4.26 12.55 16.18
C SER A 17 -4.37 12.24 17.67
N LEU A 18 -5.59 12.24 18.22
CA LEU A 18 -5.80 11.88 19.63
C LEU A 18 -5.45 10.41 19.93
N VAL A 19 -5.60 9.52 18.95
CA VAL A 19 -5.18 8.12 19.10
C VAL A 19 -3.66 8.02 19.12
N TYR A 20 -2.95 8.76 18.26
CA TYR A 20 -1.49 8.85 18.30
C TYR A 20 -1.00 9.23 19.70
N ASP A 21 -1.52 10.32 20.25
CA ASP A 21 -1.10 10.84 21.56
C ASP A 21 -1.41 9.86 22.70
N LYS A 22 -2.62 9.27 22.70
CA LYS A 22 -3.06 8.38 23.79
C LYS A 22 -2.39 7.01 23.79
N MET A 23 -2.05 6.51 22.61
CA MET A 23 -1.57 5.15 22.43
C MET A 23 -0.08 5.08 22.10
N ASN A 24 0.61 6.22 22.06
CA ASN A 24 2.00 6.34 21.65
C ASN A 24 2.25 5.69 20.27
N LEU A 25 1.34 5.99 19.35
CA LEU A 25 1.37 5.56 17.95
C LEU A 25 1.65 6.76 17.06
N PHE A 26 2.02 6.50 15.82
CA PHE A 26 2.53 7.50 14.90
C PHE A 26 1.90 7.34 13.52
N PRO A 27 1.82 8.42 12.72
CA PRO A 27 1.31 8.35 11.35
C PRO A 27 2.25 7.53 10.45
N ASN A 28 1.70 6.98 9.37
CA ASN A 28 2.53 6.35 8.34
C ASN A 28 3.54 7.37 7.76
N PRO A 29 4.80 6.99 7.51
CA PRO A 29 5.73 7.86 6.79
C PRO A 29 5.26 8.22 5.37
N ASN A 30 4.46 7.36 4.73
CA ASN A 30 3.76 7.69 3.49
C ASN A 30 2.47 8.49 3.78
N LYS A 31 2.52 9.80 3.52
CA LYS A 31 1.39 10.71 3.72
C LYS A 31 0.14 10.33 2.92
N GLU A 32 0.29 9.77 1.72
CA GLU A 32 -0.84 9.40 0.86
C GLU A 32 -1.69 8.29 1.50
N ILE A 33 -1.04 7.31 2.15
CA ILE A 33 -1.73 6.25 2.91
C ILE A 33 -2.56 6.86 4.04
N ASN A 34 -2.01 7.83 4.77
CA ASN A 34 -2.75 8.52 5.83
C ASN A 34 -3.97 9.26 5.29
N ASP A 35 -3.80 10.01 4.18
CA ASP A 35 -4.85 10.83 3.59
C ASP A 35 -6.01 9.96 3.05
N ILE A 36 -5.68 8.91 2.28
CA ILE A 36 -6.68 7.98 1.73
C ILE A 36 -7.43 7.26 2.86
N THR A 37 -6.71 6.80 3.89
CA THR A 37 -7.33 6.07 5.01
C THR A 37 -8.25 6.98 5.82
N ALA A 38 -7.84 8.24 6.08
CA ALA A 38 -8.68 9.23 6.76
C ALA A 38 -9.96 9.56 5.96
N GLN A 39 -9.86 9.65 4.63
CA GLN A 39 -11.03 9.83 3.76
C GLN A 39 -11.97 8.62 3.80
N GLY A 40 -11.43 7.40 3.83
CA GLY A 40 -12.21 6.16 3.97
C GLY A 40 -12.96 6.10 5.31
N LEU A 41 -12.27 6.40 6.41
CA LEU A 41 -12.89 6.48 7.75
C LEU A 41 -14.02 7.53 7.79
N THR A 42 -13.80 8.67 7.14
CA THR A 42 -14.79 9.76 7.05
C THR A 42 -16.01 9.34 6.25
N SER A 43 -15.79 8.66 5.11
CA SER A 43 -16.87 8.12 4.28
C SER A 43 -17.72 7.12 5.07
N ASN A 44 -17.09 6.22 5.81
CA ASN A 44 -17.79 5.25 6.66
C ASN A 44 -18.54 5.93 7.81
N LYS A 45 -17.98 7.00 8.40
CA LYS A 45 -18.67 7.77 9.44
C LYS A 45 -19.94 8.44 8.92
N LEU A 46 -19.90 9.00 7.72
CA LEU A 46 -21.06 9.65 7.10
C LEU A 46 -22.12 8.65 6.66
N LYS A 47 -21.71 7.51 6.06
CA LYS A 47 -22.62 6.49 5.54
C LYS A 47 -23.24 5.61 6.64
N HIS A 48 -22.44 5.22 7.63
CA HIS A 48 -22.80 4.18 8.60
C HIS A 48 -22.82 4.68 10.05
N GLY A 49 -22.55 5.96 10.29
CA GLY A 49 -22.61 6.58 11.62
C GLY A 49 -21.40 6.34 12.52
N SER A 50 -20.43 5.51 12.10
CA SER A 50 -19.21 5.19 12.85
C SER A 50 -18.00 5.09 11.93
N ARG A 51 -16.79 5.35 12.47
CA ARG A 51 -15.51 5.26 11.72
C ARG A 51 -15.08 3.81 11.58
N TYR A 52 -15.82 3.01 10.81
CA TYR A 52 -15.44 1.65 10.49
C TYR A 52 -14.17 1.62 9.64
N CYS A 53 -13.30 0.64 9.89
CA CYS A 53 -12.07 0.41 9.14
C CYS A 53 -12.37 0.36 7.62
N PRO A 54 -11.73 1.21 6.81
CA PRO A 54 -12.01 1.29 5.38
C PRO A 54 -11.50 0.08 4.58
N CYS A 55 -10.62 -0.74 5.17
CA CYS A 55 -10.09 -1.95 4.53
C CYS A 55 -11.11 -3.12 4.46
N PHE A 56 -12.26 -2.98 5.11
CA PHE A 56 -13.29 -4.01 5.15
C PHE A 56 -14.62 -3.46 4.68
N VAL A 57 -15.36 -4.28 3.92
CA VAL A 57 -16.72 -3.94 3.50
C VAL A 57 -17.63 -3.95 4.73
N VAL A 58 -18.36 -2.86 4.93
CA VAL A 58 -19.36 -2.74 5.99
C VAL A 58 -20.64 -3.45 5.52
N ILE A 59 -20.79 -4.73 5.87
CA ILE A 59 -21.96 -5.56 5.55
C ILE A 59 -22.72 -5.86 6.83
N GLY A 60 -24.01 -5.51 6.89
CA GLY A 60 -24.89 -5.95 7.97
C GLY A 60 -26.11 -5.07 8.21
N GLU A 61 -27.30 -5.56 7.84
CA GLU A 61 -28.58 -4.95 8.21
C GLU A 61 -29.07 -5.45 9.59
N THR A 62 -28.60 -6.63 10.02
CA THR A 62 -29.06 -7.29 11.25
C THR A 62 -28.25 -6.87 12.50
N LYS A 63 -28.85 -7.02 13.69
CA LYS A 63 -28.21 -6.68 14.98
C LYS A 63 -26.95 -7.51 15.28
N GLU A 64 -26.86 -8.73 14.78
CA GLU A 64 -25.75 -9.66 15.02
C GLU A 64 -24.55 -9.37 14.11
N GLU A 65 -24.79 -8.99 12.85
CA GLU A 65 -23.74 -8.52 11.93
C GLU A 65 -23.16 -7.18 12.40
N LYS A 66 -24.00 -6.29 12.92
CA LYS A 66 -23.56 -5.06 13.61
C LYS A 66 -22.65 -5.32 14.82
N LYS A 67 -22.77 -6.50 15.46
CA LYS A 67 -21.92 -6.89 16.59
C LYS A 67 -20.52 -7.33 16.13
N LYS A 68 -20.39 -8.02 14.99
CA LYS A 68 -19.09 -8.31 14.35
C LYS A 68 -18.43 -7.05 13.77
N LEU A 69 -19.24 -6.09 13.33
CA LEU A 69 -18.79 -4.76 12.89
C LEU A 69 -18.16 -3.93 14.01
N ASN A 70 -18.54 -4.14 15.27
CA ASN A 70 -17.99 -3.37 16.40
C ASN A 70 -16.48 -3.58 16.58
N ASP A 71 -15.96 -4.77 16.29
CA ASP A 71 -14.51 -5.03 16.39
C ASP A 71 -13.72 -4.35 15.25
N ARG A 72 -14.41 -3.76 14.27
CA ARG A 72 -13.84 -3.02 13.13
C ARG A 72 -14.06 -1.52 13.20
N VAL A 73 -14.63 -0.99 14.30
CA VAL A 73 -14.65 0.46 14.55
C VAL A 73 -13.22 0.91 14.89
N CYS A 74 -12.73 1.95 14.20
CA CYS A 74 -11.40 2.49 14.41
C CYS A 74 -11.28 3.19 15.79
N PRO A 75 -10.18 2.99 16.56
CA PRO A 75 -9.13 2.00 16.34
C PRO A 75 -9.66 0.58 16.61
N CYS A 76 -9.47 -0.33 15.66
CA CYS A 76 -10.08 -1.66 15.70
C CYS A 76 -9.29 -2.62 16.61
N LYS A 77 -9.98 -3.56 17.26
CA LYS A 77 -9.32 -4.53 18.15
C LYS A 77 -8.21 -5.33 17.47
N PRO A 78 -8.39 -5.86 16.24
CA PRO A 78 -7.32 -6.61 15.57
C PRO A 78 -6.04 -5.79 15.38
N ALA A 79 -6.17 -4.50 15.06
CA ALA A 79 -5.01 -3.62 14.94
C ALA A 79 -4.29 -3.46 16.29
N LEU A 80 -5.04 -3.24 17.36
CA LEU A 80 -4.47 -2.98 18.68
C LEU A 80 -3.90 -4.24 19.35
N GLU A 81 -4.54 -5.39 19.17
CA GLU A 81 -4.18 -6.63 19.87
C GLU A 81 -3.20 -7.52 19.11
N LYS A 82 -3.10 -7.36 17.77
CA LYS A 82 -2.25 -8.21 16.92
C LYS A 82 -1.36 -7.44 15.97
N GLU A 83 -1.94 -6.69 15.02
CA GLU A 83 -1.19 -6.12 13.89
C GLU A 83 -0.11 -5.13 14.36
N ILE A 84 -0.45 -4.19 15.26
CA ILE A 84 0.51 -3.19 15.74
C ILE A 84 1.58 -3.82 16.67
N PRO A 85 1.25 -4.71 17.63
CA PRO A 85 2.27 -5.40 18.41
C PRO A 85 3.19 -6.34 17.61
N GLU A 86 2.67 -7.04 16.60
CA GLU A 86 3.41 -8.06 15.85
C GLU A 86 4.14 -7.45 14.65
N ASP A 87 3.47 -6.63 13.85
CA ASP A 87 3.98 -6.07 12.59
C ASP A 87 4.44 -4.61 12.72
N GLY A 88 4.14 -3.95 13.84
CA GLY A 88 4.48 -2.55 14.08
C GLY A 88 3.58 -1.55 13.34
N ILE A 89 2.57 -2.00 12.60
CA ILE A 89 1.69 -1.20 11.74
C ILE A 89 0.27 -1.82 11.70
N CYS A 90 -0.79 -1.01 11.66
CA CYS A 90 -2.13 -1.55 11.34
C CYS A 90 -2.20 -1.97 9.88
N HIS A 91 -3.06 -2.93 9.55
CA HIS A 91 -3.34 -3.33 8.17
C HIS A 91 -3.70 -2.15 7.26
N CYS A 92 -4.36 -1.13 7.83
CA CYS A 92 -4.74 0.11 7.17
C CYS A 92 -3.61 1.11 6.93
N GLY A 93 -2.46 0.92 7.58
CA GLY A 93 -1.32 1.82 7.56
C GLY A 93 -1.44 3.12 8.37
N ILE A 94 -2.63 3.52 8.85
CA ILE A 94 -2.80 4.82 9.54
C ILE A 94 -2.13 4.89 10.93
N PHE A 95 -1.87 3.74 11.57
CA PHE A 95 -1.22 3.67 12.88
C PHE A 95 0.04 2.83 12.80
N CYS A 96 1.17 3.42 13.19
CA CYS A 96 2.49 2.79 13.23
C CYS A 96 3.12 2.92 14.62
N THR A 97 4.00 2.00 14.98
CA THR A 97 4.92 2.13 16.12
C THR A 97 6.12 2.99 15.75
N SER A 98 6.83 3.55 16.74
CA SER A 98 8.11 4.25 16.49
C SER A 98 9.10 3.32 15.79
N SER A 99 9.22 2.07 16.25
CA SER A 99 10.15 1.10 15.66
C SER A 99 9.86 0.83 14.18
N TYR A 100 8.58 0.77 13.78
CA TYR A 100 8.22 0.63 12.37
C TYR A 100 8.69 1.85 11.56
N ILE A 101 8.50 3.06 12.09
CA ILE A 101 8.92 4.30 11.40
C ILE A 101 10.44 4.40 11.31
N ASP A 102 11.15 4.07 12.39
CA ASP A 102 12.61 4.15 12.43
C ASP A 102 13.26 3.17 11.44
N ASN A 103 12.61 2.02 11.22
CA ASN A 103 13.02 1.03 10.23
C ASN A 103 12.32 1.20 8.87
N TYR A 104 11.48 2.22 8.71
CA TYR A 104 10.78 2.47 7.46
C TYR A 104 11.78 2.92 6.41
N VAL A 105 12.27 1.98 5.62
CA VAL A 105 12.94 2.27 4.38
C VAL A 105 11.84 2.63 3.40
N LYS A 106 11.71 3.93 3.11
CA LYS A 106 11.04 4.34 1.88
C LYS A 106 11.84 3.65 0.78
N ALA A 107 11.28 2.59 0.20
CA ALA A 107 11.78 2.06 -1.06
C ALA A 107 11.58 3.16 -2.07
N ASP A 108 12.53 4.10 -2.09
CA ASP A 108 12.73 4.94 -3.24
C ASP A 108 13.06 3.93 -4.33
N VAL A 109 12.16 3.77 -5.28
CA VAL A 109 12.41 2.96 -6.47
C VAL A 109 13.66 3.50 -7.21
N SER A 110 14.15 4.68 -6.83
CA SER A 110 15.41 5.29 -7.26
C SER A 110 16.67 4.90 -6.48
N MET A 111 16.57 4.16 -5.36
CA MET A 111 17.71 3.79 -4.51
C MET A 111 17.74 2.30 -4.13
N VAL A 112 17.43 1.42 -5.07
CA VAL A 112 18.04 0.08 -5.01
C VAL A 112 19.54 0.32 -5.23
N GLU A 113 20.40 0.01 -4.24
CA GLU A 113 21.84 -0.02 -4.47
C GLU A 113 22.12 -1.03 -5.59
N HIS A 114 22.27 -0.54 -6.84
CA HIS A 114 22.71 -1.36 -7.97
C HIS A 114 24.12 -1.84 -7.67
N LYS A 115 24.23 -3.06 -7.16
CA LYS A 115 25.52 -3.72 -6.88
C LYS A 115 26.26 -4.16 -8.15
N LEU A 116 25.81 -3.75 -9.33
CA LEU A 116 26.40 -4.12 -10.60
C LEU A 116 26.83 -2.86 -11.34
N ASN A 117 28.10 -2.80 -11.72
CA ASN A 117 28.56 -1.89 -12.77
C ASN A 117 27.73 -2.20 -14.03
N LEU A 118 26.69 -1.41 -14.28
CA LEU A 118 25.77 -1.58 -15.40
C LEU A 118 26.54 -1.42 -16.71
N ASN A 119 26.74 -2.53 -17.41
CA ASN A 119 27.30 -2.56 -18.75
C ASN A 119 26.54 -3.60 -19.59
N SER A 120 26.59 -3.46 -20.91
CA SER A 120 25.88 -4.37 -21.82
C SER A 120 26.35 -5.83 -21.70
N GLU A 121 27.61 -6.04 -21.32
CA GLU A 121 28.22 -7.37 -21.16
C GLU A 121 27.62 -8.18 -19.99
N ASN A 122 27.25 -7.51 -18.90
CA ASN A 122 26.65 -8.14 -17.71
C ASN A 122 25.14 -8.34 -17.86
N LEU A 123 24.47 -7.49 -18.66
CA LEU A 123 23.01 -7.54 -18.85
C LEU A 123 22.59 -8.55 -19.94
N ASN A 124 23.36 -8.66 -21.03
CA ASN A 124 23.04 -9.57 -22.14
C ASN A 124 22.86 -11.05 -21.73
N PRO A 125 23.63 -11.61 -20.77
CA PRO A 125 23.43 -12.97 -20.29
C PRO A 125 22.06 -13.21 -19.64
N LEU A 126 21.41 -12.18 -19.08
CA LEU A 126 20.12 -12.33 -18.41
C LEU A 126 19.00 -12.73 -19.39
N PHE A 127 19.08 -12.28 -20.64
CA PHE A 127 18.11 -12.68 -21.68
C PHE A 127 18.20 -14.16 -22.09
N LYS A 128 19.26 -14.87 -21.68
CA LYS A 128 19.40 -16.31 -21.93
C LYS A 128 18.80 -17.17 -20.82
N LYS A 129 18.38 -16.56 -19.70
CA LYS A 129 17.74 -17.29 -18.61
C LYS A 129 16.26 -17.46 -18.91
N ASP A 130 15.73 -18.63 -18.59
CA ASP A 130 14.28 -18.88 -18.65
C ASP A 130 13.52 -18.11 -17.57
N GLU A 131 14.16 -17.88 -16.42
CA GLU A 131 13.63 -17.13 -15.29
C GLU A 131 14.65 -16.12 -14.76
N ILE A 132 14.16 -14.95 -14.35
CA ILE A 132 14.94 -13.91 -13.69
C ILE A 132 14.28 -13.52 -12.36
N ASN A 133 15.07 -13.11 -11.39
CA ASN A 133 14.56 -12.64 -10.11
C ASN A 133 14.24 -11.13 -10.13
N SER A 134 13.62 -10.63 -9.06
CA SER A 134 13.20 -9.24 -8.95
C SER A 134 14.35 -8.22 -9.04
N VAL A 135 15.55 -8.57 -8.57
CA VAL A 135 16.72 -7.68 -8.62
C VAL A 135 17.24 -7.59 -10.06
N GLU A 136 17.32 -8.72 -10.76
CA GLU A 136 17.75 -8.79 -12.16
C GLU A 136 16.79 -8.04 -13.11
N LEU A 137 15.49 -8.11 -12.85
CA LEU A 137 14.49 -7.35 -13.60
C LEU A 137 14.69 -5.83 -13.44
N VAL A 138 15.00 -5.38 -12.23
CA VAL A 138 15.32 -3.98 -11.96
C VAL A 138 16.57 -3.55 -12.76
N ASP A 139 17.64 -4.33 -12.70
CA ASP A 139 18.87 -4.03 -13.46
C ASP A 139 18.64 -3.96 -14.98
N LEU A 140 17.77 -4.82 -15.52
CA LEU A 140 17.37 -4.76 -16.94
C LEU A 140 16.60 -3.47 -17.25
N LEU A 141 15.64 -3.07 -16.41
CA LEU A 141 14.87 -1.84 -16.59
C LEU A 141 15.77 -0.60 -16.55
N ASP A 142 16.76 -0.57 -15.67
CA ASP A 142 17.72 0.54 -15.58
C ASP A 142 18.71 0.56 -16.73
N GLY A 143 19.15 -0.61 -17.19
CA GLY A 143 19.92 -0.75 -18.43
C GLY A 143 19.14 -0.22 -19.64
N ARG A 144 17.83 -0.43 -19.68
CA ARG A 144 16.95 0.10 -20.73
C ARG A 144 16.78 1.62 -20.64
N ASN A 145 16.55 2.15 -19.44
CA ASN A 145 16.47 3.59 -19.19
C ASN A 145 17.78 4.32 -19.57
N SER A 146 18.91 3.67 -19.32
CA SER A 146 20.25 4.15 -19.68
C SER A 146 20.63 3.92 -21.14
N ARG A 147 19.71 3.36 -21.96
CA ARG A 147 19.90 3.04 -23.40
C ARG A 147 21.05 2.06 -23.67
N LEU A 148 21.41 1.22 -22.70
CA LEU A 148 22.44 0.19 -22.84
C LEU A 148 21.91 -1.09 -23.51
N ILE A 149 20.63 -1.36 -23.30
CA ILE A 149 19.90 -2.51 -23.84
C ILE A 149 18.49 -2.08 -24.26
N ASN A 150 17.83 -2.88 -25.10
CA ASN A 150 16.46 -2.62 -25.53
C ASN A 150 15.68 -3.93 -25.57
N PHE A 151 14.51 -3.95 -24.95
CA PHE A 151 13.62 -5.10 -24.91
C PHE A 151 12.19 -4.66 -24.60
N ILE A 152 11.25 -5.53 -24.95
CA ILE A 152 9.83 -5.39 -24.64
C ILE A 152 9.54 -6.18 -23.37
N LEU A 153 8.95 -5.54 -22.38
CA LEU A 153 8.47 -6.18 -21.16
C LEU A 153 6.95 -6.35 -21.24
N ILE A 154 6.51 -7.61 -21.19
CA ILE A 154 5.09 -7.97 -21.23
C ILE A 154 4.72 -8.55 -19.86
N ASP A 155 3.73 -7.95 -19.22
CA ASP A 155 3.08 -8.53 -18.05
C ASP A 155 1.90 -9.38 -18.52
N VAL A 156 1.87 -10.65 -18.10
CA VAL A 156 0.81 -11.59 -18.49
C VAL A 156 -0.22 -11.83 -17.39
N ARG A 157 -0.15 -11.09 -16.28
CA ARG A 157 -1.06 -11.24 -15.14
C ARG A 157 -2.43 -10.63 -15.43
N GLU A 158 -3.40 -10.95 -14.58
CA GLU A 158 -4.73 -10.36 -14.65
C GLU A 158 -4.72 -8.86 -14.30
N ILE A 159 -5.71 -8.13 -14.83
CA ILE A 159 -5.84 -6.66 -14.65
C ILE A 159 -5.84 -6.29 -13.16
N ILE A 160 -6.54 -7.07 -12.33
CA ILE A 160 -6.65 -6.82 -10.88
C ILE A 160 -5.28 -6.91 -10.19
N GLU A 161 -4.44 -7.86 -10.59
CA GLU A 161 -3.09 -8.02 -10.03
C GLU A 161 -2.18 -6.90 -10.48
N ASN A 162 -2.28 -6.50 -11.75
CA ASN A 162 -1.51 -5.38 -12.27
C ASN A 162 -1.92 -4.05 -11.62
N ASP A 163 -3.22 -3.77 -11.46
CA ASP A 163 -3.72 -2.53 -10.84
C ASP A 163 -3.24 -2.36 -9.39
N THR A 164 -3.03 -3.47 -8.68
CA THR A 164 -2.55 -3.45 -7.29
C THR A 164 -1.02 -3.52 -7.17
N LYS A 165 -0.33 -4.16 -8.12
CA LYS A 165 1.12 -4.40 -8.10
C LYS A 165 1.73 -4.27 -9.50
N MET A 166 1.62 -3.08 -10.08
CA MET A 166 2.09 -2.79 -11.43
C MET A 166 3.62 -2.80 -11.50
N ILE A 167 4.16 -3.41 -12.57
CA ILE A 167 5.58 -3.30 -12.89
C ILE A 167 5.79 -2.00 -13.66
N ILE A 168 6.40 -1.02 -13.02
CA ILE A 168 6.74 0.27 -13.64
C ILE A 168 7.77 0.01 -14.73
N GLY A 169 7.44 0.38 -15.97
CA GLY A 169 8.28 0.10 -17.13
C GLY A 169 7.84 -1.10 -17.97
N MET A 170 6.70 -1.75 -17.70
CA MET A 170 6.14 -2.66 -18.71
C MET A 170 5.67 -1.92 -19.96
N ASP A 171 5.75 -2.57 -21.11
CA ASP A 171 5.26 -2.03 -22.39
C ASP A 171 3.82 -2.45 -22.66
N TYR A 172 3.46 -3.68 -22.27
CA TYR A 172 2.13 -4.25 -22.49
C TYR A 172 1.68 -5.09 -21.29
N LEU A 173 0.37 -5.05 -21.04
CA LEU A 173 -0.34 -6.02 -20.22
C LEU A 173 -1.14 -6.92 -21.17
N ILE A 174 -0.94 -8.22 -21.09
CA ILE A 174 -1.72 -9.23 -21.81
C ILE A 174 -2.33 -10.17 -20.77
N PRO A 175 -3.54 -9.86 -20.27
CA PRO A 175 -4.19 -10.70 -19.27
C PRO A 175 -4.24 -12.16 -19.70
N THR A 176 -4.02 -13.09 -18.76
CA THR A 176 -4.19 -14.53 -19.05
C THR A 176 -5.56 -14.86 -19.60
N SER A 177 -6.60 -14.09 -19.25
CA SER A 177 -7.95 -14.24 -19.79
C SER A 177 -8.06 -13.91 -21.29
N ASP A 178 -7.08 -13.19 -21.85
CA ASP A 178 -7.04 -12.80 -23.27
C ASP A 178 -6.16 -13.73 -24.13
N LEU A 179 -5.49 -14.72 -23.52
CA LEU A 179 -4.63 -15.73 -24.17
C LEU A 179 -5.38 -17.04 -24.46
#